data_AF-A0A1Q7YNW1-F1
#
_entry.id   AF-A0A1Q7YNW1-F1
#
_cell.length_a   1.000
_cell.length_b   1.000
_cell.length_c   1.000
_cell.angle_alpha   90.00
_cell.angle_beta   90.00
_cell.angle_gamma   90.00
#
_symmetry.space_group_name_H-M   'P 1'
#
loop_
_entity.id
_entity.type
_entity.pdbx_description
1 polymer ?
#
loop_
_entity_poly.entity_id
_entity_poly.type
_entity_poly.pdbx_seq_one_letter_code
_entity_poly.pdbx_strand_id
1 'polypeptide(L)'
;MRVAILLGFVAACLAAFLGLEKLIGFLIWMSGCVLVFAYANFPLRAKGWLSFYMLLSFLALLASLTAARTSISSALGSDLVVGVFFTLFLFGVLQFELGAGSTYYLGAAHRFAGFSYSLYVLHFPLLLFLRAWIVPPQRWQPDVVHLLYGSLIGAAVLGFTWAVSLFTENKTRVARNWVRQMLPAPA
;
A
#
# COMPACT_ATOMS: atom_id res chain seq x y z
N MET A 1 28.96 9.73 8.67
CA MET A 1 29.44 9.74 7.25
C MET A 1 29.81 8.34 6.73
N ARG A 2 30.70 7.56 7.38
CA ARG A 2 31.12 6.23 6.87
C ARG A 2 29.96 5.24 6.62
N VAL A 3 28.96 5.23 7.52
CA VAL A 3 27.76 4.38 7.37
C VAL A 3 26.92 4.78 6.16
N ALA A 4 26.79 6.08 5.87
CA ALA A 4 26.01 6.57 4.73
C ALA A 4 26.66 6.18 3.38
N ILE A 5 27.99 6.19 3.31
CA ILE A 5 28.74 5.76 2.12
C ILE A 5 28.55 4.26 1.88
N LEU A 6 28.64 3.44 2.94
CA LEU A 6 28.37 2.00 2.88
C LEU A 6 26.94 1.69 2.43
N LEU A 7 25.95 2.38 3.01
CA LEU A 7 24.55 2.23 2.61
C LEU A 7 24.30 2.67 1.16
N GLY A 8 24.93 3.77 0.73
CA GLY A 8 24.87 4.24 -0.66
C GLY A 8 25.46 3.22 -1.63
N PHE A 9 26.59 2.60 -1.28
CA PHE A 9 27.20 1.55 -2.08
C PHE A 9 26.30 0.31 -2.18
N VAL A 10 25.76 -0.17 -1.04
CA VAL A 10 24.82 -1.30 -1.03
C VAL A 10 23.58 -1.00 -1.87
N ALA A 11 23.02 0.21 -1.75
CA ALA A 11 21.88 0.64 -2.55
C ALA A 11 22.21 0.65 -4.06
N ALA A 12 23.39 1.12 -4.45
CA ALA A 12 23.83 1.11 -5.85
C ALA A 12 24.00 -0.32 -6.39
N CYS A 13 24.58 -1.23 -5.61
CA CYS A 13 24.70 -2.64 -5.98
C CYS A 13 23.32 -3.30 -6.14
N LEU A 14 22.39 -3.05 -5.21
CA LEU A 14 21.02 -3.55 -5.30
C LEU A 14 20.29 -2.97 -6.53
N ALA A 15 20.46 -1.68 -6.80
CA ALA A 15 19.88 -1.02 -7.97
C ALA A 15 20.41 -1.63 -9.29
N ALA A 16 21.71 -1.89 -9.38
CA ALA A 16 22.32 -2.56 -10.53
C ALA A 16 21.81 -3.99 -10.70
N PHE A 17 21.61 -4.73 -9.60
CA PHE A 17 21.11 -6.10 -9.62
C PHE A 17 19.62 -6.22 -9.98
N LEU A 18 18.78 -5.30 -9.50
CA LEU A 18 17.33 -5.33 -9.69
C LEU A 18 16.88 -4.91 -11.11
N GLY A 19 17.73 -4.17 -11.82
CA GLY A 19 17.44 -3.64 -13.16
C GLY A 19 16.56 -2.39 -13.15
N LEU A 20 16.65 -1.61 -14.24
CA LEU A 20 15.96 -0.32 -14.38
C LEU A 20 14.44 -0.41 -14.31
N GLU A 21 13.85 -1.50 -14.81
CA GLU A 21 12.40 -1.69 -14.80
C GLU A 21 11.83 -1.78 -13.37
N LYS A 22 12.54 -2.43 -12.46
CA LYS A 22 12.13 -2.53 -11.04
C LYS A 22 12.42 -1.24 -10.27
N LEU A 23 13.43 -0.48 -10.68
CA LEU A 23 13.74 0.83 -10.10
C LEU A 23 12.65 1.87 -10.35
N ILE A 24 11.86 1.75 -11.42
CA ILE A 24 10.68 2.61 -11.64
C ILE A 24 9.67 2.43 -10.50
N GLY A 25 9.45 1.19 -10.04
CA GLY A 25 8.61 0.92 -8.88
C GLY A 25 9.14 1.55 -7.59
N PHE A 26 10.47 1.67 -7.46
CA PHE A 26 11.09 2.38 -6.34
C PHE A 26 10.79 3.89 -6.35
N LEU A 27 10.67 4.52 -7.53
CA LEU A 27 10.25 5.93 -7.62
C LEU A 27 8.82 6.14 -7.12
N ILE A 28 7.92 5.22 -7.46
CA ILE A 28 6.55 5.22 -6.92
C ILE A 28 6.58 5.05 -5.41
N TRP A 29 7.43 4.16 -4.89
CA TRP A 29 7.58 3.98 -3.44
C TRP A 29 8.11 5.25 -2.74
N MET A 30 9.07 5.94 -3.35
CA MET A 30 9.62 7.21 -2.84
C MET A 30 8.61 8.37 -2.86
N SER A 31 7.53 8.30 -3.64
CA SER A 31 6.48 9.32 -3.64
C SER A 31 5.81 9.45 -2.26
N GLY A 32 5.81 8.38 -1.46
CA GLY A 32 5.36 8.42 -0.06
C GLY A 32 6.19 9.35 0.81
N CYS A 33 7.52 9.39 0.61
CA CYS A 33 8.39 10.36 1.30
C CYS A 33 8.06 11.79 0.85
N VAL A 34 7.87 12.00 -0.45
CA VAL A 34 7.46 13.30 -1.01
C VAL A 34 6.14 13.75 -0.39
N LEU A 35 5.17 12.86 -0.21
CA LEU A 35 3.89 13.15 0.42
C LEU A 35 4.04 13.66 1.85
N VAL A 36 4.92 13.06 2.66
CA VAL A 36 5.16 13.51 4.04
C VAL A 36 5.63 14.96 4.06
N PHE A 37 6.58 15.32 3.20
CA PHE A 37 7.05 16.70 3.10
C PHE A 37 6.00 17.62 2.49
N ALA A 38 5.30 17.19 1.45
CA ALA A 38 4.30 18.00 0.78
C ALA A 38 3.12 18.32 1.72
N TYR A 39 2.65 17.33 2.48
CA TYR A 39 1.55 17.48 3.44
C TYR A 39 1.85 18.58 4.47
N ALA A 40 3.08 18.57 5.02
CA ALA A 40 3.49 19.54 6.03
C ALA A 40 3.63 20.97 5.49
N ASN A 41 4.02 21.13 4.21
CA ASN A 41 4.36 22.44 3.64
C ASN A 41 3.24 23.07 2.80
N PHE A 42 2.28 22.29 2.30
CA PHE A 42 1.24 22.78 1.36
C PHE A 42 -0.19 22.45 1.84
N PRO A 43 -0.69 23.12 2.90
CA PRO A 43 -2.04 22.86 3.39
C PRO A 43 -3.13 23.40 2.45
N LEU A 44 -4.06 22.55 2.01
CA LEU A 44 -5.22 22.94 1.21
C LEU A 44 -6.40 23.34 2.13
N ARG A 45 -6.36 24.56 2.68
CA ARG A 45 -7.32 25.00 3.73
C ARG A 45 -8.73 25.31 3.22
N ALA A 46 -8.88 25.66 1.95
CA ALA A 46 -10.18 26.04 1.40
C ALA A 46 -10.97 24.81 0.94
N LYS A 47 -12.11 24.54 1.58
CA LYS A 47 -12.96 23.36 1.32
C LYS A 47 -13.35 23.17 -0.15
N GLY A 48 -13.64 24.27 -0.86
CA GLY A 48 -13.98 24.24 -2.29
C GLY A 48 -12.81 23.79 -3.16
N TRP A 49 -11.61 24.33 -2.90
CA TRP A 49 -10.39 23.95 -3.59
C TRP A 49 -9.97 22.51 -3.30
N LEU A 50 -10.10 22.06 -2.05
CA LEU A 50 -9.84 20.67 -1.68
C LEU A 50 -10.79 19.70 -2.40
N SER A 51 -12.09 20.01 -2.43
CA SER A 51 -13.09 19.19 -3.11
C SER A 51 -12.83 19.11 -4.62
N PHE A 52 -12.50 20.24 -5.24
CA PHE A 52 -12.13 20.29 -6.66
C PHE A 52 -10.85 19.49 -6.95
N TYR A 53 -9.81 19.66 -6.14
CA TYR A 53 -8.56 18.91 -6.24
C TYR A 53 -8.79 17.39 -6.10
N MET A 54 -9.60 16.99 -5.12
CA MET A 54 -9.97 15.60 -4.90
C MET A 54 -10.71 14.99 -6.08
N LEU A 55 -11.69 15.71 -6.63
CA LEU A 55 -12.41 15.28 -7.82
C LEU A 55 -11.48 15.13 -9.02
N LEU A 56 -10.63 16.13 -9.27
CA LEU A 56 -9.72 16.13 -10.41
C LEU A 56 -8.67 15.00 -10.32
N SER A 57 -8.05 14.83 -9.14
CA SER A 57 -7.07 13.76 -8.91
C SER A 57 -7.69 12.37 -8.97
N PHE A 58 -8.93 12.21 -8.47
CA PHE A 58 -9.68 10.96 -8.58
C PHE A 58 -10.04 10.63 -10.04
N LEU A 59 -10.52 11.61 -10.82
CA LEU A 59 -10.81 11.41 -12.24
C LEU A 59 -9.54 11.06 -13.04
N ALA A 60 -8.42 11.71 -12.75
CA ALA A 60 -7.12 11.38 -13.35
C ALA A 60 -6.70 9.94 -13.02
N LEU A 61 -6.86 9.51 -11.76
CA LEU A 61 -6.59 8.13 -11.34
C LEU A 61 -7.50 7.12 -12.04
N LEU A 62 -8.81 7.41 -12.17
CA LEU A 62 -9.73 6.54 -12.91
C LEU A 62 -9.34 6.44 -14.39
N ALA A 63 -8.94 7.55 -15.01
CA ALA A 63 -8.50 7.57 -16.40
C ALA A 63 -7.22 6.72 -16.59
N SER A 64 -6.22 6.84 -15.71
CA SER A 64 -5.00 6.03 -15.81
C SER A 64 -5.26 4.55 -15.54
N LEU A 65 -6.10 4.20 -14.56
CA LEU A 65 -6.49 2.81 -14.30
C LEU A 65 -7.24 2.20 -15.48
N THR A 66 -8.13 2.97 -16.13
CA THR A 66 -8.85 2.53 -17.31
C THR A 66 -7.90 2.32 -18.49
N ALA A 67 -6.96 3.25 -18.70
CA ALA A 67 -5.93 3.13 -19.75
C ALA A 67 -5.00 1.93 -19.51
N ALA A 68 -4.60 1.68 -18.25
CA ALA A 68 -3.77 0.53 -17.87
C ALA A 68 -4.47 -0.81 -18.14
N ARG A 69 -5.80 -0.86 -18.06
CA ARG A 69 -6.58 -2.08 -18.30
C ARG A 69 -6.96 -2.30 -19.76
N THR A 70 -7.27 -1.24 -20.48
CA THR A 70 -7.74 -1.31 -21.87
C THR A 70 -6.60 -1.21 -22.89
N SER A 71 -5.37 -0.93 -22.45
CA SER A 71 -4.20 -0.69 -23.31
C SER A 71 -4.41 0.42 -24.36
N ILE A 72 -5.40 1.31 -24.14
CA ILE A 72 -5.72 2.42 -25.05
C ILE A 72 -4.53 3.39 -25.19
N SER A 73 -3.72 3.54 -24.12
CA SER A 73 -2.52 4.36 -24.14
C SER A 73 -1.44 3.74 -23.24
N SER A 74 -0.31 3.36 -23.84
CA SER A 74 0.84 2.82 -23.11
C SER A 74 1.46 3.83 -22.14
N ALA A 75 1.39 5.13 -22.47
CA ALA A 75 1.91 6.19 -21.61
C ALA A 75 1.01 6.42 -20.38
N LEU A 76 -0.30 6.61 -20.59
CA LEU A 76 -1.25 6.87 -19.48
C LEU A 76 -1.52 5.63 -18.62
N GLY A 77 -1.37 4.44 -19.19
CA GLY A 77 -1.52 3.17 -18.48
C GLY A 77 -0.26 2.68 -17.79
N SER A 78 0.83 3.44 -17.81
CA SER A 78 2.09 3.04 -17.16
C SER A 78 1.97 3.07 -15.63
N ASP A 79 2.62 2.12 -14.96
CA ASP A 79 2.63 2.03 -13.49
C ASP A 79 3.06 3.34 -12.82
N LEU A 80 3.98 4.07 -13.45
CA LEU A 80 4.47 5.35 -12.95
C LEU A 80 3.36 6.43 -12.96
N VAL A 81 2.58 6.53 -14.04
CA VAL A 81 1.49 7.50 -14.14
C VAL A 81 0.37 7.16 -13.16
N VAL A 82 0.03 5.87 -13.03
CA VAL A 82 -0.92 5.41 -12.00
C VAL A 82 -0.42 5.78 -10.60
N GLY A 83 0.86 5.51 -10.32
CA GLY A 83 1.49 5.87 -9.04
C GLY A 83 1.46 7.37 -8.76
N VAL A 84 1.73 8.22 -9.76
CA VAL A 84 1.66 9.69 -9.62
C VAL A 84 0.24 10.15 -9.32
N PHE A 85 -0.76 9.73 -10.10
CA PHE A 85 -2.15 10.15 -9.87
C PHE A 85 -2.70 9.61 -8.54
N PHE A 86 -2.32 8.39 -8.15
CA PHE A 86 -2.63 7.85 -6.84
C PHE A 86 -1.99 8.69 -5.72
N THR A 87 -0.73 9.11 -5.89
CA THR A 87 -0.03 9.99 -4.93
C THR A 87 -0.74 11.33 -4.80
N LEU A 88 -1.14 11.96 -5.91
CA LEU A 88 -1.92 13.21 -5.88
C LEU A 88 -3.27 13.03 -5.17
N PHE A 89 -3.99 11.96 -5.49
CA PHE A 89 -5.24 11.65 -4.80
C PHE A 89 -5.03 11.45 -3.30
N LEU A 90 -4.01 10.68 -2.90
CA LEU A 90 -3.66 10.43 -1.51
C LEU A 90 -3.26 11.72 -0.77
N PHE A 91 -2.56 12.65 -1.44
CA PHE A 91 -2.28 13.97 -0.90
C PHE A 91 -3.57 14.69 -0.49
N GLY A 92 -4.57 14.72 -1.38
CA GLY A 92 -5.87 15.32 -1.08
C GLY A 92 -6.61 14.62 0.07
N VAL A 93 -6.56 13.28 0.13
CA VAL A 93 -7.13 12.50 1.24
C VAL A 93 -6.51 12.89 2.58
N LEU A 94 -5.19 13.09 2.63
CA LEU A 94 -4.48 13.49 3.85
C LEU A 94 -4.85 14.90 4.33
N GLN A 95 -5.23 15.79 3.41
CA GLN A 95 -5.70 17.15 3.75
C GLN A 95 -7.12 17.16 4.29
N PHE A 96 -7.85 16.05 4.19
CA PHE A 96 -9.22 15.96 4.67
C PHE A 96 -9.25 15.79 6.19
N GLU A 97 -9.65 16.84 6.90
CA GLU A 97 -9.94 16.73 8.33
C GLU A 97 -11.24 15.94 8.50
N LEU A 98 -11.11 14.69 8.95
CA LEU A 98 -12.25 13.97 9.55
C LEU A 98 -12.64 14.73 10.83
N GLY A 99 -13.56 15.69 10.71
CA GLY A 99 -14.20 16.31 11.88
C GLY A 99 -14.73 15.22 12.80
N ALA A 100 -14.75 15.46 14.12
CA ALA A 100 -15.00 14.54 15.25
C ALA A 100 -16.05 13.42 15.04
N GLY A 101 -15.78 12.52 14.10
CA GLY A 101 -16.79 11.73 13.40
C GLY A 101 -16.51 10.26 13.62
N SER A 102 -17.46 9.63 14.33
CA SER A 102 -17.54 8.21 14.64
C SER A 102 -16.26 7.57 15.17
N THR A 103 -16.15 7.52 16.50
CA THR A 103 -15.15 6.71 17.22
C THR A 103 -15.09 5.26 16.72
N TYR A 104 -16.22 4.72 16.23
CA TYR A 104 -16.29 3.40 15.62
C TYR A 104 -15.55 3.31 14.28
N TYR A 105 -15.68 4.32 13.42
CA TYR A 105 -14.94 4.35 12.15
C TYR A 105 -13.43 4.41 12.40
N LEU A 106 -13.00 5.31 13.28
CA LEU A 106 -11.58 5.43 13.66
C LEU A 106 -11.05 4.12 14.25
N GLY A 107 -11.81 3.47 15.13
CA GLY A 107 -11.44 2.18 15.72
C GLY A 107 -11.32 1.07 14.68
N ALA A 108 -12.28 0.98 13.75
CA ALA A 108 -12.23 0.01 12.65
C ALA A 108 -11.04 0.29 11.73
N ALA A 109 -10.87 1.53 11.27
CA ALA A 109 -9.77 1.94 10.40
C ALA A 109 -8.40 1.60 11.02
N HIS A 110 -8.20 1.93 12.31
CA HIS A 110 -6.98 1.56 13.02
C HIS A 110 -6.75 0.05 13.10
N ARG A 111 -7.82 -0.73 13.37
CA ARG A 111 -7.71 -2.18 13.44
C ARG A 111 -7.37 -2.81 12.09
N PHE A 112 -7.97 -2.32 11.00
CA PHE A 112 -7.67 -2.80 9.65
C PHE A 112 -6.28 -2.37 9.18
N ALA A 113 -5.82 -1.17 9.55
CA ALA A 113 -4.46 -0.74 9.25
C ALA A 113 -3.41 -1.54 10.04
N GLY A 114 -3.73 -1.98 11.27
CA GLY A 114 -2.80 -2.60 12.21
C GLY A 114 -2.28 -4.00 11.83
N PHE A 115 -2.84 -4.65 10.81
CA PHE A 115 -2.34 -5.93 10.30
C PHE A 115 -1.90 -5.87 8.82
N SER A 116 -1.73 -4.66 8.28
CA SER A 116 -1.46 -4.43 6.86
C SER A 116 -0.18 -5.10 6.38
N TYR A 117 0.85 -5.20 7.23
CA TYR A 117 2.08 -5.91 6.88
C TYR A 117 1.85 -7.43 6.78
N SER A 118 1.18 -8.01 7.78
CA SER A 118 0.84 -9.44 7.79
C SER A 118 -0.06 -9.79 6.59
N LEU A 119 -1.03 -8.93 6.29
CA LEU A 119 -1.85 -9.06 5.09
C LEU A 119 -0.98 -9.07 3.83
N TYR A 120 -0.12 -8.07 3.66
CA TYR A 120 0.73 -7.93 2.48
C TYR A 120 1.60 -9.17 2.22
N VAL A 121 2.26 -9.71 3.25
CA VAL A 121 3.20 -10.83 3.09
C VAL A 121 2.47 -12.17 2.89
N LEU A 122 1.32 -12.36 3.54
CA LEU A 122 0.69 -13.69 3.65
C LEU A 122 -0.49 -13.90 2.71
N HIS A 123 -1.16 -12.84 2.24
CA HIS A 123 -2.37 -13.01 1.42
C HIS A 123 -2.08 -13.75 0.11
N PHE A 124 -1.03 -13.34 -0.63
CA PHE A 124 -0.73 -13.91 -1.94
C PHE A 124 -0.25 -15.36 -1.87
N PRO A 125 0.72 -15.74 -1.01
CA PRO A 125 1.12 -17.14 -0.85
C PRO A 125 -0.05 -18.05 -0.46
N LEU A 126 -0.91 -17.58 0.46
CA LEU A 126 -2.08 -18.36 0.86
C LEU A 126 -3.10 -18.51 -0.27
N LEU A 127 -3.39 -17.43 -1.01
CA LEU A 127 -4.25 -17.50 -2.20
C LEU A 127 -3.69 -18.46 -3.25
N LEU A 128 -2.38 -18.45 -3.47
CA LEU A 128 -1.72 -19.35 -4.39
C LEU A 128 -1.84 -20.81 -3.93
N PHE A 129 -1.66 -21.07 -2.64
CA PHE A 129 -1.86 -22.39 -2.04
C PHE A 129 -3.30 -22.87 -2.20
N LEU A 130 -4.29 -22.05 -1.86
CA LEU A 130 -5.71 -22.38 -2.00
C LEU A 130 -6.09 -22.65 -3.47
N ARG A 131 -5.57 -21.83 -4.40
CA ARG A 131 -5.75 -22.05 -5.84
C ARG A 131 -5.20 -23.41 -6.27
N ALA A 132 -4.01 -23.76 -5.80
CA ALA A 132 -3.35 -25.03 -6.10
C ALA A 132 -4.02 -26.23 -5.43
N TRP A 133 -4.76 -26.02 -4.33
CA TRP A 133 -5.55 -27.07 -3.68
C TRP A 133 -6.88 -27.31 -4.39
N ILE A 134 -7.60 -26.24 -4.73
CA ILE A 134 -8.94 -26.33 -5.31
C ILE A 134 -8.90 -26.80 -6.77
N VAL A 135 -7.79 -26.50 -7.49
CA VAL A 135 -7.53 -26.81 -8.92
C VAL A 135 -8.82 -26.84 -9.75
N PRO A 136 -9.44 -25.69 -10.02
CA PRO A 136 -10.67 -25.67 -10.77
C PRO A 136 -10.42 -26.16 -12.20
N PRO A 137 -11.31 -27.01 -12.77
CA PRO A 137 -11.12 -27.59 -14.10
C PRO A 137 -11.15 -26.54 -15.21
N GLN A 138 -11.77 -25.39 -14.95
CA GLN A 138 -11.82 -24.25 -15.85
C GLN A 138 -11.62 -22.96 -15.06
N ARG A 139 -11.20 -21.89 -15.75
CA ARG A 139 -11.11 -20.56 -15.16
C ARG A 139 -12.51 -20.10 -14.72
N TRP A 140 -12.67 -19.75 -13.45
CA TRP A 140 -13.91 -19.20 -12.92
C TRP A 140 -14.32 -17.94 -13.68
N GLN A 141 -15.58 -17.91 -14.10
CA GLN A 141 -16.21 -16.73 -14.67
C GLN A 141 -16.87 -15.91 -13.56
N PRO A 142 -17.05 -14.59 -13.73
CA PRO A 142 -17.67 -13.74 -12.71
C PRO A 142 -19.20 -13.93 -12.67
N ASP A 143 -19.65 -15.13 -12.27
CA ASP A 143 -21.03 -15.40 -11.92
C ASP A 143 -21.25 -15.36 -10.40
N VAL A 144 -22.51 -15.35 -9.98
CA VAL A 144 -22.92 -15.21 -8.57
C VAL A 144 -22.25 -16.26 -7.67
N VAL A 145 -22.10 -17.50 -8.16
CA VAL A 145 -21.53 -18.61 -7.38
C VAL A 145 -20.03 -18.39 -7.17
N HIS A 146 -19.29 -18.08 -8.23
CA HIS A 146 -17.85 -17.86 -8.11
C HIS A 146 -17.51 -16.53 -7.41
N LEU A 147 -18.38 -15.52 -7.49
CA LEU A 147 -18.25 -14.31 -6.68
C LEU A 147 -18.43 -14.60 -5.19
N LEU A 148 -19.38 -15.48 -4.83
CA LEU A 148 -19.57 -15.94 -3.46
C LEU A 148 -18.35 -16.73 -2.98
N TYR A 149 -17.83 -17.66 -3.78
CA TYR A 149 -16.60 -18.40 -3.45
C TYR A 149 -15.39 -17.49 -3.29
N GLY A 150 -15.19 -16.54 -4.21
CA GLY A 150 -14.12 -15.55 -4.12
C GLY A 150 -14.24 -14.70 -2.85
N SER A 151 -15.46 -14.30 -2.48
CA SER A 151 -15.71 -13.55 -1.25
C SER A 151 -15.40 -14.36 0.01
N LEU A 152 -15.81 -15.64 0.06
CA LEU A 152 -15.52 -16.54 1.17
C LEU A 152 -14.02 -16.82 1.30
N ILE A 153 -13.32 -17.07 0.19
CA ILE A 153 -11.87 -17.24 0.16
C ILE A 153 -11.18 -15.95 0.63
N GLY A 154 -11.61 -14.79 0.12
CA GLY A 154 -11.09 -13.49 0.55
C GLY A 154 -11.26 -13.25 2.04
N ALA A 155 -12.46 -13.52 2.59
CA ALA A 155 -12.73 -13.41 4.01
C ALA A 155 -11.87 -14.38 4.84
N ALA A 156 -11.69 -15.62 4.40
CA ALA A 156 -10.83 -16.60 5.06
C ALA A 156 -9.36 -16.16 5.08
N VAL A 157 -8.86 -15.63 3.97
CA VAL A 157 -7.49 -15.10 3.87
C VAL A 157 -7.32 -13.87 4.77
N LEU A 158 -8.27 -12.94 4.77
CA LEU A 158 -8.27 -11.79 5.69
C LEU A 158 -8.27 -12.26 7.15
N GLY A 159 -9.11 -13.22 7.51
CA GLY A 159 -9.17 -13.79 8.86
C GLY A 159 -7.85 -14.47 9.26
N PHE A 160 -7.24 -15.25 8.37
CA PHE A 160 -5.96 -15.89 8.60
C PHE A 160 -4.84 -14.86 8.82
N THR A 161 -4.70 -13.89 7.92
CA THR A 161 -3.66 -12.87 8.02
C THR A 161 -3.83 -11.99 9.25
N TRP A 162 -5.07 -11.68 9.63
CA TRP A 162 -5.39 -11.03 10.88
C TRP A 162 -5.00 -11.89 12.10
N ALA A 163 -5.31 -13.19 12.09
CA ALA A 163 -4.94 -14.08 13.19
C ALA A 163 -3.42 -14.15 13.37
N VAL A 164 -2.64 -14.25 12.28
CA VAL A 164 -1.18 -14.26 12.35
C VAL A 164 -0.64 -12.94 12.91
N SER A 165 -1.24 -11.80 12.54
CA SER A 165 -0.80 -10.49 13.03
C SER A 165 -0.95 -10.32 14.55
N LEU A 166 -1.89 -11.03 15.18
CA LEU A 166 -2.06 -11.05 16.63
C LEU A 166 -0.80 -11.58 17.35
N PHE A 167 -0.09 -12.52 16.72
CA PHE A 167 1.11 -13.14 17.27
C PHE A 167 2.41 -12.46 16.79
N THR A 168 2.38 -11.78 15.63
CA THR A 168 3.57 -11.15 15.02
C THR A 168 3.52 -9.63 15.15
N GLU A 169 2.82 -8.96 14.23
CA GLU A 169 2.82 -7.50 14.03
C GLU A 169 2.38 -6.74 15.29
N ASN A 170 1.37 -7.23 16.00
CA ASN A 170 0.90 -6.65 17.26
C ASN A 170 1.92 -6.74 18.41
N LYS A 171 2.92 -7.62 18.30
CA LYS A 171 3.99 -7.80 19.28
C LYS A 171 5.28 -7.09 18.89
N THR A 172 5.31 -6.38 17.75
CA THR A 172 6.52 -5.66 17.26
C THR A 172 7.08 -4.68 18.30
N ARG A 173 6.23 -4.06 19.14
CA ARG A 173 6.70 -3.17 20.22
C ARG A 173 7.56 -3.91 21.26
N VAL A 174 7.21 -5.15 21.58
CA VAL A 174 7.98 -5.98 22.55
C VAL A 174 9.36 -6.29 21.96
N ALA A 175 9.39 -6.77 20.71
CA ALA A 175 10.65 -7.04 20.01
C ALA A 175 11.52 -5.78 19.88
N ARG A 176 10.93 -4.64 19.52
CA ARG A 176 11.63 -3.36 19.42
C ARG A 176 12.25 -2.94 20.75
N ASN A 177 11.52 -3.07 21.85
CA ASN A 177 12.03 -2.71 23.17
C ASN A 177 13.15 -3.64 23.61
N TRP A 178 13.02 -4.94 23.35
CA TRP A 178 14.06 -5.93 23.60
C TRP A 178 15.35 -5.61 22.83
N VAL A 179 15.26 -5.30 21.52
CA VAL A 179 16.42 -4.88 20.72
C VAL A 179 17.04 -3.59 21.28
N ARG A 180 16.23 -2.60 21.66
CA ARG A 180 16.73 -1.34 22.25
C ARG A 180 17.49 -1.56 23.56
N GLN A 181 17.11 -2.54 24.36
CA GLN A 181 17.82 -2.89 25.59
C GLN A 181 19.16 -3.60 25.33
N MET A 182 19.29 -4.28 24.18
CA MET A 182 20.53 -4.96 23.78
C MET A 182 21.54 -4.04 23.08
N LEU A 183 21.07 -2.97 22.45
CA LEU A 183 21.95 -2.00 21.81
C LEU A 183 22.62 -1.12 22.88
N PRO A 184 23.96 -1.02 22.90
CA PRO A 184 24.63 -0.07 23.77
C PRO A 184 24.14 1.35 23.49
N ALA A 185 24.01 2.17 24.53
CA ALA A 185 23.60 3.56 24.38
C ALA A 185 24.51 4.25 23.34
N PRO A 186 23.94 5.06 22.42
CA PRO A 186 24.75 5.82 21.48
C PRO A 186 25.70 6.73 22.28
N ALA A 187 27.01 6.57 22.03
CA ALA A 187 28.05 7.45 22.57
C ALA A 187 27.94 8.87 22.01
#